data_AF-K3Y7Z5-F1
#
_entry.id   AF-K3Y7Z5-F1
#
_cell.length_a   1.000
_cell.length_b   1.000
_cell.length_c   1.000
_cell.angle_alpha   90.00
_cell.angle_beta   90.00
_cell.angle_gamma   90.00
#
_symmetry.space_group_name_H-M   'P 1'
#
loop_
_entity.id
_entity.type
_entity.pdbx_description
1 polymer ?
#
loop_
_entity_poly.entity_id
_entity_poly.type
_entity_poly.pdbx_seq_one_letter_code
_entity_poly.pdbx_strand_id
1 'polypeptide(L)'
;MDSMGRSSVRLLVAVGLLLLRFNWCLAVDGGGVAEVGGAFPMVVSTWPFREAVRAAWEVVSASDGGGSAVDAVVAGCSACEVLRCDGTVGPGGSPDENGETTLDALIMNGATMEIGAVAAMRYVKDGIKAAKLVMDHSLHTLLVGEKATDFAISMGLPGPINLSSPESLEKWANWRQNHCQPNFWKNVAPAGSCGPYRPINLAQALDSVKHEVEGSQGGVCQDWFQSDNLLEPINSHLKFIDRHNHDTISMAVIDKMGHIAVGTSTNGATFKIPGRVGDGPIPGSSSYGDDEVGACGASGDGDIMMRFLPCYQVVESMRRGMEPQDAARDAISRIARKYPDFVGAVFAVNRKGVHAGACHGWTFQYSVMNSSMHDVEVITVYP
;
A
#
# COMPACT_ATOMS: atom_id res chain seq x y z
N MET A 1 -28.51 -80.89 -43.22
CA MET A 1 -29.73 -81.73 -43.23
C MET A 1 -30.20 -81.84 -41.80
N ASP A 2 -31.45 -81.44 -41.60
CA ASP A 2 -32.28 -81.35 -40.40
C ASP A 2 -31.87 -82.10 -39.13
N SER A 3 -32.05 -81.44 -37.98
CA SER A 3 -33.21 -81.71 -37.10
C SER A 3 -32.86 -81.61 -35.61
N MET A 4 -33.55 -80.69 -34.92
CA MET A 4 -34.27 -80.81 -33.63
C MET A 4 -33.56 -81.54 -32.45
N GLY A 5 -33.53 -81.05 -31.21
CA GLY A 5 -34.33 -80.01 -30.55
C GLY A 5 -34.84 -80.51 -29.19
N ARG A 6 -34.69 -79.65 -28.16
CA ARG A 6 -35.37 -79.62 -26.84
C ARG A 6 -34.90 -80.63 -25.78
N SER A 7 -34.88 -80.35 -24.48
CA SER A 7 -35.44 -79.25 -23.67
C SER A 7 -34.68 -79.20 -22.34
N SER A 8 -34.35 -78.01 -21.81
CA SER A 8 -33.95 -77.84 -20.41
C SER A 8 -34.42 -76.49 -19.88
N VAL A 9 -34.85 -76.51 -18.62
CA VAL A 9 -35.58 -75.50 -17.86
C VAL A 9 -34.67 -74.88 -16.78
N ARG A 10 -34.86 -73.57 -16.50
CA ARG A 10 -34.36 -72.76 -15.34
C ARG A 10 -32.85 -72.43 -15.36
N LEU A 11 -32.33 -71.28 -14.89
CA LEU A 11 -32.80 -70.22 -13.97
C LEU A 11 -31.94 -68.94 -14.19
N LEU A 12 -32.52 -67.79 -13.82
CA LEU A 12 -32.05 -66.38 -13.84
C LEU A 12 -30.56 -66.09 -13.54
N VAL A 13 -30.01 -64.99 -14.11
CA VAL A 13 -29.43 -63.82 -13.39
C VAL A 13 -29.52 -62.53 -14.23
N ALA A 14 -29.91 -61.47 -13.52
CA ALA A 14 -30.08 -60.04 -13.79
C ALA A 14 -29.15 -59.30 -14.77
N VAL A 15 -29.76 -58.36 -15.53
CA VAL A 15 -29.15 -57.07 -15.89
C VAL A 15 -30.16 -55.98 -15.58
N GLY A 16 -29.84 -55.12 -14.61
CA GLY A 16 -30.63 -53.92 -14.28
C GLY A 16 -30.21 -52.74 -15.15
N LEU A 17 -31.14 -52.19 -15.93
CA LEU A 17 -31.01 -50.88 -16.56
C LEU A 17 -31.44 -49.80 -15.56
N LEU A 18 -30.51 -48.93 -15.17
CA LEU A 18 -30.79 -47.70 -14.42
C LEU A 18 -31.23 -46.62 -15.43
N LEU A 19 -32.50 -46.23 -15.39
CA LEU A 19 -33.06 -45.13 -16.20
C LEU A 19 -32.63 -43.78 -15.61
N LEU A 20 -31.88 -42.99 -16.41
CA LEU A 20 -31.65 -41.56 -16.18
C LEU A 20 -32.99 -40.82 -16.28
N ARG A 21 -33.43 -40.19 -15.19
CA ARG A 21 -34.50 -39.18 -15.22
C ARG A 21 -33.87 -37.80 -15.42
N PHE A 22 -34.01 -37.26 -16.63
CA PHE A 22 -33.89 -35.83 -16.90
C PHE A 22 -35.06 -35.11 -16.19
N ASN A 23 -34.76 -34.28 -15.20
CA ASN A 23 -35.72 -33.34 -14.64
C ASN A 23 -35.45 -31.96 -15.25
N TRP A 24 -36.28 -31.62 -16.22
CA TRP A 24 -36.47 -30.25 -16.70
C TRP A 24 -37.37 -29.54 -15.68
N CYS A 25 -36.83 -28.55 -14.97
CA CYS A 25 -37.65 -27.57 -14.28
C CYS A 25 -37.52 -26.24 -15.02
N LEU A 26 -38.56 -25.92 -15.78
CA LEU A 26 -38.85 -24.56 -16.25
C LEU A 26 -39.23 -23.72 -15.03
N ALA A 27 -38.42 -22.71 -14.73
CA ALA A 27 -38.85 -21.54 -13.98
C ALA A 27 -38.60 -20.33 -14.88
N VAL A 28 -39.69 -19.60 -15.14
CA VAL A 28 -39.81 -18.43 -15.98
C VAL A 28 -39.59 -17.17 -15.13
N ASP A 29 -38.98 -16.18 -15.79
CA ASP A 29 -38.89 -14.75 -15.49
C ASP A 29 -37.99 -14.26 -14.36
N GLY A 30 -36.88 -13.66 -14.79
CA GLY A 30 -36.89 -12.20 -14.86
C GLY A 30 -36.35 -11.47 -13.64
N GLY A 31 -35.26 -11.95 -13.05
CA GLY A 31 -34.37 -11.13 -12.22
C GLY A 31 -33.08 -10.91 -12.98
N GLY A 32 -33.06 -9.95 -13.90
CA GLY A 32 -31.80 -9.46 -14.46
C GLY A 32 -30.87 -9.12 -13.30
N VAL A 33 -29.69 -9.73 -13.27
CA VAL A 33 -28.58 -9.15 -12.53
C VAL A 33 -28.48 -7.74 -13.09
N ALA A 34 -28.88 -6.75 -12.29
CA ALA A 34 -28.75 -5.36 -12.68
C ALA A 34 -27.30 -5.20 -13.11
N GLU A 35 -27.09 -4.86 -14.38
CA GLU A 35 -25.78 -4.41 -14.82
C GLU A 35 -25.35 -3.33 -13.82
N VAL A 36 -24.24 -3.58 -13.14
CA VAL A 36 -23.60 -2.58 -12.31
C VAL A 36 -23.13 -1.52 -13.29
N GLY A 37 -23.98 -0.52 -13.54
CA GLY A 37 -23.71 0.63 -14.39
C GLY A 37 -22.69 1.57 -13.75
N GLY A 38 -21.53 1.04 -13.39
CA GLY A 38 -20.33 1.81 -13.05
C GLY A 38 -19.61 2.18 -14.35
N ALA A 39 -19.00 3.37 -14.37
CA ALA A 39 -18.16 3.83 -15.48
C ALA A 39 -16.83 3.05 -15.54
N PHE A 40 -16.88 1.74 -15.79
CA PHE A 40 -15.68 0.90 -15.89
C PHE A 40 -15.14 0.86 -17.33
N PRO A 41 -13.82 0.68 -17.52
CA PRO A 41 -12.81 0.53 -16.47
C PRO A 41 -12.56 1.84 -15.72
N MET A 42 -11.90 1.76 -14.57
CA MET A 42 -11.59 2.88 -13.70
C MET A 42 -10.19 2.74 -13.11
N VAL A 43 -9.46 3.85 -13.04
CA VAL A 43 -8.13 3.93 -12.43
C VAL A 43 -8.11 5.09 -11.45
N VAL A 44 -7.62 4.86 -10.24
CA VAL A 44 -7.44 5.89 -9.21
C VAL A 44 -6.03 5.78 -8.64
N SER A 45 -5.33 6.89 -8.46
CA SER A 45 -4.05 6.92 -7.76
C SER A 45 -3.94 8.06 -6.78
N THR A 46 -3.11 7.91 -5.75
CA THR A 46 -2.65 9.05 -4.95
C THR A 46 -1.91 10.05 -5.83
N TRP A 47 -2.01 11.33 -5.45
CA TRP A 47 -1.27 12.47 -6.01
C TRP A 47 -1.61 12.79 -7.49
N PRO A 48 -1.21 13.95 -8.03
CA PRO A 48 -1.48 14.34 -9.42
C PRO A 48 -0.59 13.62 -10.45
N PHE A 49 -0.34 12.31 -10.27
CA PHE A 49 0.51 11.49 -11.13
C PHE A 49 -0.22 11.04 -12.40
N ARG A 50 -0.58 12.02 -13.25
CA ARG A 50 -1.41 11.80 -14.45
C ARG A 50 -0.83 10.73 -15.38
N GLU A 51 0.47 10.75 -15.64
CA GLU A 51 1.10 9.77 -16.54
C GLU A 51 1.03 8.35 -16.01
N ALA A 52 1.07 8.16 -14.67
CA ALA A 52 0.87 6.85 -14.07
C ALA A 52 -0.56 6.34 -14.29
N VAL A 53 -1.56 7.22 -14.11
CA VAL A 53 -2.96 6.88 -14.38
C VAL A 53 -3.18 6.57 -15.86
N ARG A 54 -2.58 7.35 -16.79
CA ARG A 54 -2.67 7.07 -18.23
C ARG A 54 -2.03 5.74 -18.61
N ALA A 55 -0.86 5.41 -18.08
CA ALA A 55 -0.21 4.13 -18.35
C ALA A 55 -1.06 2.93 -17.91
N ALA A 56 -1.70 3.02 -16.73
CA ALA A 56 -2.67 1.99 -16.31
C ALA A 56 -3.93 1.98 -17.19
N TRP A 57 -4.43 3.16 -17.56
CA TRP A 57 -5.60 3.32 -18.42
C TRP A 57 -5.41 2.66 -19.78
N GLU A 58 -4.27 2.87 -20.43
CA GLU A 58 -3.93 2.26 -21.74
C GLU A 58 -4.05 0.73 -21.71
N VAL A 59 -3.60 0.10 -20.62
CA VAL A 59 -3.67 -1.35 -20.45
C VAL A 59 -5.12 -1.82 -20.29
N VAL A 60 -5.88 -1.20 -19.38
CA VAL A 60 -7.22 -1.67 -19.02
C VAL A 60 -8.30 -1.26 -20.04
N SER A 61 -8.03 -0.23 -20.85
CA SER A 61 -8.96 0.28 -21.88
C SER A 61 -8.80 -0.38 -23.25
N ALA A 62 -7.71 -1.11 -23.50
CA ALA A 62 -7.43 -1.74 -24.80
C ALA A 62 -8.58 -2.65 -25.30
N SER A 63 -8.78 -2.66 -26.63
CA SER A 63 -9.96 -3.22 -27.29
C SER A 63 -9.97 -4.76 -27.40
N ASP A 64 -8.81 -5.41 -27.40
CA ASP A 64 -8.67 -6.86 -27.58
C ASP A 64 -8.50 -7.58 -26.23
N GLY A 65 -9.57 -7.59 -25.43
CA GLY A 65 -9.59 -8.25 -24.12
C GLY A 65 -9.02 -7.42 -22.96
N GLY A 66 -8.26 -6.35 -23.23
CA GLY A 66 -7.62 -5.53 -22.19
C GLY A 66 -6.57 -6.29 -21.39
N GLY A 67 -5.58 -5.60 -20.84
CA GLY A 67 -4.77 -6.21 -19.78
C GLY A 67 -5.60 -6.35 -18.49
N SER A 68 -5.21 -7.29 -17.62
CA SER A 68 -5.89 -7.46 -16.34
C SER A 68 -5.76 -6.23 -15.45
N ALA A 69 -6.63 -6.08 -14.45
CA ALA A 69 -6.47 -5.03 -13.43
C ALA A 69 -5.06 -5.06 -12.80
N VAL A 70 -4.50 -6.25 -12.57
CA VAL A 70 -3.13 -6.44 -12.04
C VAL A 70 -2.08 -5.88 -13.02
N ASP A 71 -2.18 -6.18 -14.31
CA ASP A 71 -1.24 -5.69 -15.31
C ASP A 71 -1.30 -4.16 -15.46
N ALA A 72 -2.50 -3.59 -15.35
CA ALA A 72 -2.71 -2.15 -15.37
C ALA A 72 -2.07 -1.45 -14.15
N VAL A 73 -2.22 -2.03 -12.95
CA VAL A 73 -1.50 -1.56 -11.75
C VAL A 73 0.01 -1.60 -11.95
N VAL A 74 0.55 -2.70 -12.49
CA VAL A 74 1.98 -2.81 -12.80
C VAL A 74 2.41 -1.72 -13.76
N ALA A 75 1.67 -1.47 -14.83
CA ALA A 75 1.99 -0.44 -15.81
C ALA A 75 1.99 0.96 -15.20
N GLY A 76 0.95 1.30 -14.43
CA GLY A 76 0.84 2.61 -13.78
C GLY A 76 1.92 2.88 -12.73
N CYS A 77 2.12 1.94 -11.80
CA CYS A 77 3.20 2.06 -10.81
C CYS A 77 4.58 2.07 -11.47
N SER A 78 4.82 1.25 -12.51
CA SER A 78 6.10 1.24 -13.24
C SER A 78 6.37 2.56 -13.94
N ALA A 79 5.35 3.19 -14.54
CA ALA A 79 5.49 4.51 -15.14
C ALA A 79 5.95 5.54 -14.10
N CYS A 80 5.39 5.46 -12.89
CA CYS A 80 5.77 6.35 -11.80
C CYS A 80 7.18 6.08 -11.26
N GLU A 81 7.60 4.82 -11.16
CA GLU A 81 8.98 4.42 -10.83
C GLU A 81 9.99 4.97 -11.86
N VAL A 82 9.64 4.94 -13.15
CA VAL A 82 10.51 5.47 -14.22
C VAL A 82 10.56 6.99 -14.21
N LEU A 83 9.41 7.65 -14.06
CA LEU A 83 9.30 9.11 -14.03
C LEU A 83 9.83 9.72 -12.73
N ARG A 84 10.10 8.89 -11.72
CA ARG A 84 10.48 9.31 -10.37
C ARG A 84 9.48 10.33 -9.82
N CYS A 85 8.19 9.98 -9.83
CA CYS A 85 7.13 10.91 -9.42
C CYS A 85 7.50 11.61 -8.10
N ASP A 86 7.53 12.94 -8.15
CA ASP A 86 7.91 13.86 -7.07
C ASP A 86 9.21 13.51 -6.31
N GLY A 87 10.07 12.68 -6.91
CA GLY A 87 11.34 12.27 -6.34
C GLY A 87 11.20 11.34 -5.12
N THR A 88 10.11 10.60 -4.98
CA THR A 88 9.88 9.67 -3.84
C THR A 88 9.50 8.25 -4.26
N VAL A 89 9.35 8.00 -5.56
CA VAL A 89 9.03 6.68 -6.14
C VAL A 89 10.12 6.28 -7.13
N GLY A 90 10.54 5.01 -7.14
CA GLY A 90 11.57 4.51 -8.06
C GLY A 90 13.01 4.93 -7.68
N PRO A 91 14.02 4.75 -8.55
CA PRO A 91 15.41 5.04 -8.20
C PRO A 91 15.65 6.54 -7.95
N GLY A 92 16.53 6.86 -7.00
CA GLY A 92 17.14 8.18 -6.83
C GLY A 92 16.32 9.20 -6.06
N GLY A 93 15.28 8.80 -5.33
CA GLY A 93 14.40 9.75 -4.65
C GLY A 93 14.81 10.08 -3.21
N SER A 94 14.56 9.11 -2.33
CA SER A 94 14.67 9.27 -0.87
C SER A 94 15.73 8.32 -0.30
N PRO A 95 17.01 8.77 -0.19
CA PRO A 95 18.06 7.95 0.41
C PRO A 95 17.85 7.78 1.91
N ASP A 96 18.33 6.68 2.47
CA ASP A 96 18.44 6.47 3.91
C ASP A 96 19.58 7.29 4.52
N GLU A 97 19.81 7.15 5.83
CA GLU A 97 20.86 7.90 6.53
C GLU A 97 22.29 7.54 6.08
N ASN A 98 22.48 6.43 5.35
CA ASN A 98 23.73 6.01 4.74
C ASN A 98 23.86 6.47 3.27
N GLY A 99 22.85 7.17 2.73
CA GLY A 99 22.86 7.67 1.35
C GLY A 99 22.33 6.67 0.32
N GLU A 100 21.72 5.56 0.75
CA GLU A 100 21.23 4.51 -0.12
C GLU A 100 19.71 4.61 -0.35
N THR A 101 19.29 4.51 -1.61
CA THR A 101 17.87 4.39 -1.96
C THR A 101 17.44 2.92 -1.93
N THR A 102 16.36 2.62 -1.21
CA THR A 102 15.73 1.29 -1.16
C THR A 102 14.25 1.40 -1.48
N LEU A 103 13.69 0.35 -2.09
CA LEU A 103 12.30 0.34 -2.56
C LEU A 103 11.41 -0.55 -1.71
N ASP A 104 10.20 -0.07 -1.45
CA ASP A 104 9.09 -0.82 -0.90
C ASP A 104 7.98 -0.87 -1.96
N ALA A 105 7.42 -2.04 -2.23
CA ALA A 105 6.32 -2.20 -3.18
C ALA A 105 5.37 -3.33 -2.79
N LEU A 106 4.11 -3.19 -3.20
CA LEU A 106 3.00 -4.10 -2.95
C LEU A 106 2.16 -4.23 -4.21
N ILE A 107 1.68 -5.44 -4.52
CA ILE A 107 0.58 -5.66 -5.45
C ILE A 107 -0.39 -6.67 -4.87
N MET A 108 -1.68 -6.47 -5.12
CA MET A 108 -2.74 -7.35 -4.66
C MET A 108 -3.80 -7.55 -5.75
N ASN A 109 -4.19 -8.80 -5.95
CA ASN A 109 -5.32 -9.19 -6.78
C ASN A 109 -6.57 -9.32 -5.89
N GLY A 110 -7.57 -8.47 -6.10
CA GLY A 110 -8.81 -8.44 -5.31
C GLY A 110 -9.75 -9.62 -5.58
N ALA A 111 -9.55 -10.35 -6.67
CA ALA A 111 -10.34 -11.54 -6.99
C ALA A 111 -9.84 -12.78 -6.24
N THR A 112 -8.52 -12.96 -6.18
CA THR A 112 -7.89 -14.14 -5.57
C THR A 112 -7.41 -13.90 -4.14
N MET A 113 -7.37 -12.63 -3.72
CA MET A 113 -6.72 -12.15 -2.49
C MET A 113 -5.22 -12.46 -2.44
N GLU A 114 -4.61 -12.84 -3.56
CA GLU A 114 -3.17 -13.04 -3.65
C GLU A 114 -2.45 -11.71 -3.61
N ILE A 115 -1.30 -11.73 -2.93
CA ILE A 115 -0.50 -10.56 -2.64
C ILE A 115 0.96 -10.93 -2.87
N GLY A 116 1.69 -10.03 -3.52
CA GLY A 116 3.15 -10.04 -3.52
C GLY A 116 3.69 -8.68 -3.10
N ALA A 117 4.78 -8.70 -2.35
CA ALA A 117 5.40 -7.51 -1.82
C ALA A 117 6.92 -7.68 -1.68
N VAL A 118 7.61 -6.55 -1.81
CA VAL A 118 9.04 -6.42 -1.50
C VAL A 118 9.27 -5.23 -0.59
N ALA A 119 10.19 -5.34 0.37
CA ALA A 119 10.50 -4.24 1.27
C ALA A 119 11.99 -4.07 1.52
N ALA A 120 12.44 -2.83 1.71
CA ALA A 120 13.84 -2.46 1.80
C ALA A 120 14.67 -3.09 0.66
N MET A 121 14.07 -3.27 -0.53
CA MET A 121 14.70 -3.95 -1.65
C MET A 121 15.79 -3.04 -2.21
N ARG A 122 16.96 -3.63 -2.41
CA ARG A 122 18.16 -2.94 -2.89
C ARG A 122 18.39 -3.28 -4.35
N TYR A 123 19.10 -2.43 -5.07
CA TYR A 123 19.71 -2.72 -6.37
C TYR A 123 18.84 -3.15 -7.56
N VAL A 124 17.51 -3.15 -7.43
CA VAL A 124 16.54 -3.41 -8.51
C VAL A 124 15.58 -2.24 -8.54
N LYS A 125 15.47 -1.57 -9.69
CA LYS A 125 14.64 -0.36 -9.84
C LYS A 125 13.15 -0.63 -10.06
N ASP A 126 12.81 -1.84 -10.50
CA ASP A 126 11.45 -2.25 -10.87
C ASP A 126 10.73 -2.86 -9.64
N GLY A 127 10.35 -2.01 -8.68
CA GLY A 127 9.77 -2.41 -7.39
C GLY A 127 8.45 -3.17 -7.55
N ILE A 128 7.49 -2.59 -8.26
CA ILE A 128 6.17 -3.20 -8.46
C ILE A 128 6.23 -4.50 -9.26
N LYS A 129 7.16 -4.61 -10.22
CA LYS A 129 7.37 -5.86 -10.97
C LYS A 129 7.96 -6.93 -10.07
N ALA A 130 8.89 -6.59 -9.19
CA ALA A 130 9.42 -7.53 -8.20
C ALA A 130 8.31 -8.03 -7.27
N ALA A 131 7.42 -7.14 -6.80
CA ALA A 131 6.25 -7.50 -6.01
C ALA A 131 5.32 -8.47 -6.77
N LYS A 132 5.05 -8.22 -8.07
CA LYS A 132 4.29 -9.16 -8.91
C LYS A 132 4.96 -10.52 -9.04
N LEU A 133 6.29 -10.56 -9.21
CA LEU A 133 7.01 -11.83 -9.28
C LEU A 133 6.93 -12.62 -7.96
N VAL A 134 6.90 -11.94 -6.80
CA VAL A 134 6.66 -12.60 -5.50
C VAL A 134 5.28 -13.25 -5.49
N MET A 135 4.25 -12.53 -5.95
CA MET A 135 2.88 -13.03 -6.04
C MET A 135 2.75 -14.24 -6.97
N ASP A 136 3.36 -14.16 -8.16
CA ASP A 136 3.17 -15.17 -9.21
C ASP A 136 4.06 -16.42 -9.03
N HIS A 137 5.20 -16.30 -8.34
CA HIS A 137 6.25 -17.33 -8.34
C HIS A 137 6.71 -17.76 -6.94
N SER A 138 5.96 -17.42 -5.91
CA SER A 138 6.21 -17.92 -4.56
C SER A 138 4.91 -18.20 -3.80
N LEU A 139 4.96 -19.06 -2.79
CA LEU A 139 3.87 -19.21 -1.82
C LEU A 139 3.99 -18.20 -0.67
N HIS A 140 4.93 -17.25 -0.77
CA HIS A 140 5.17 -16.21 0.22
C HIS A 140 4.57 -14.88 -0.22
N THR A 141 4.20 -14.06 0.74
CA THR A 141 3.59 -12.74 0.46
C THR A 141 4.62 -11.62 0.37
N LEU A 142 5.68 -11.66 1.19
CA LEU A 142 6.62 -10.55 1.36
C LEU A 142 8.05 -11.06 1.45
N LEU A 143 8.93 -10.54 0.59
CA LEU A 143 10.38 -10.73 0.67
C LEU A 143 11.07 -9.39 0.99
N VAL A 144 12.20 -9.42 1.71
CA VAL A 144 12.83 -8.17 2.18
C VAL A 144 14.34 -8.11 1.97
N GLY A 145 14.87 -6.89 1.92
CA GLY A 145 16.32 -6.61 1.88
C GLY A 145 16.99 -7.11 0.60
N GLU A 146 18.28 -7.46 0.73
CA GLU A 146 19.06 -8.03 -0.38
C GLU A 146 18.51 -9.40 -0.85
N LYS A 147 17.76 -10.13 -0.01
CA LYS A 147 17.17 -11.41 -0.43
C LYS A 147 15.95 -11.23 -1.32
N ALA A 148 15.23 -10.10 -1.23
CA ALA A 148 14.28 -9.71 -2.25
C ALA A 148 14.98 -9.40 -3.58
N THR A 149 16.15 -8.75 -3.54
CA THR A 149 16.98 -8.47 -4.71
C THR A 149 17.44 -9.74 -5.41
N ASP A 150 18.01 -10.70 -4.66
CA ASP A 150 18.47 -11.99 -5.19
C ASP A 150 17.33 -12.72 -5.90
N PHE A 151 16.15 -12.74 -5.26
CA PHE A 151 14.93 -13.33 -5.85
C PHE A 151 14.54 -12.61 -7.15
N ALA A 152 14.40 -11.29 -7.13
CA ALA A 152 14.01 -10.48 -8.28
C ALA A 152 14.94 -10.71 -9.49
N ILE A 153 16.26 -10.72 -9.26
CA ILE A 153 17.25 -10.98 -10.31
C ILE A 153 17.16 -12.42 -10.82
N SER A 154 16.96 -13.40 -9.93
CA SER A 154 16.78 -14.81 -10.32
C SER A 154 15.55 -15.03 -11.19
N MET A 155 14.53 -14.17 -11.05
CA MET A 155 13.30 -14.16 -11.85
C MET A 155 13.43 -13.32 -13.15
N GLY A 156 14.61 -12.76 -13.43
CA GLY A 156 14.92 -12.08 -14.69
C GLY A 156 14.88 -10.55 -14.66
N LEU A 157 14.69 -9.91 -13.50
CA LEU A 157 14.82 -8.45 -13.40
C LEU A 157 16.29 -8.01 -13.49
N PRO A 158 16.59 -6.85 -14.10
CA PRO A 158 17.95 -6.36 -14.21
C PRO A 158 18.49 -5.88 -12.86
N GLY A 159 19.74 -6.26 -12.56
CA GLY A 159 20.44 -5.86 -11.34
C GLY A 159 21.72 -6.69 -11.13
N PRO A 160 22.51 -6.38 -10.10
CA PRO A 160 22.36 -5.24 -9.18
C PRO A 160 22.80 -3.92 -9.84
N ILE A 161 22.03 -2.84 -9.63
CA ILE A 161 22.39 -1.47 -10.05
C ILE A 161 22.35 -0.51 -8.86
N ASN A 162 23.18 0.53 -8.85
CA ASN A 162 23.05 1.59 -7.84
C ASN A 162 21.75 2.37 -8.08
N LEU A 163 20.88 2.44 -7.07
CA LEU A 163 19.61 3.16 -7.15
C LEU A 163 19.76 4.64 -6.78
N SER A 164 20.89 5.08 -6.23
CA SER A 164 21.12 6.50 -5.92
C SER A 164 21.34 7.33 -7.20
N SER A 165 20.80 8.55 -7.20
CA SER A 165 21.04 9.58 -8.22
C SER A 165 21.94 10.70 -7.69
N PRO A 166 22.49 11.57 -8.57
CA PRO A 166 23.19 12.77 -8.14
C PRO A 166 22.37 13.63 -7.17
N GLU A 167 21.06 13.80 -7.43
CA GLU A 167 20.18 14.58 -6.56
C GLU A 167 20.02 13.96 -5.17
N SER A 168 19.86 12.62 -5.09
CA SER A 168 19.77 11.94 -3.80
C SER A 168 21.08 12.04 -2.99
N LEU A 169 22.23 11.96 -3.67
CA LEU A 169 23.54 12.06 -3.02
C LEU A 169 23.80 13.49 -2.52
N GLU A 170 23.40 14.51 -3.29
CA GLU A 170 23.47 15.91 -2.86
C GLU A 170 22.54 16.16 -1.66
N LYS A 171 21.30 15.67 -1.72
CA LYS A 171 20.33 15.75 -0.62
C LYS A 171 20.91 15.13 0.67
N TRP A 172 21.52 13.94 0.57
CA TRP A 172 22.19 13.28 1.68
C TRP A 172 23.43 14.03 2.18
N ALA A 173 24.27 14.54 1.28
CA ALA A 173 25.47 15.30 1.64
C ALA A 173 25.11 16.58 2.42
N ASN A 174 24.08 17.30 1.97
CA ASN A 174 23.58 18.49 2.66
C ASN A 174 23.03 18.16 4.05
N TRP A 175 22.27 17.07 4.18
CA TRP A 175 21.77 16.61 5.48
C TRP A 175 22.90 16.18 6.45
N ARG A 176 23.92 15.50 5.94
CA ARG A 176 25.13 15.16 6.70
C ARG A 176 25.90 16.40 7.18
N GLN A 177 26.03 17.42 6.32
CA GLN A 177 26.62 18.70 6.70
C GLN A 177 25.78 19.42 7.76
N ASN A 178 24.46 19.28 7.71
CA ASN A 178 23.52 19.76 8.73
C ASN A 178 23.39 18.82 9.94
N HIS A 179 24.51 18.21 10.36
CA HIS A 179 24.60 17.36 11.55
C HIS A 179 23.58 16.21 11.60
N CYS A 180 23.18 15.69 10.44
CA CYS A 180 22.21 14.60 10.34
C CYS A 180 20.85 14.98 10.98
N GLN A 181 20.39 16.21 10.78
CA GLN A 181 19.11 16.71 11.28
C GLN A 181 18.22 17.26 10.14
N PRO A 182 16.90 17.07 10.22
CA PRO A 182 16.18 16.27 11.23
C PRO A 182 16.38 14.75 11.00
N ASN A 183 16.24 13.90 12.03
CA ASN A 183 16.35 12.44 11.90
C ASN A 183 15.32 11.65 12.72
N PHE A 184 15.21 10.35 12.46
CA PHE A 184 14.21 9.46 13.05
C PHE A 184 14.65 8.77 14.35
N TRP A 185 15.86 9.05 14.85
CA TRP A 185 16.31 8.47 16.09
C TRP A 185 15.68 9.18 17.29
N LYS A 186 15.25 8.40 18.29
CA LYS A 186 14.69 8.91 19.54
C LYS A 186 15.34 8.21 20.73
N ASN A 187 15.52 8.93 21.83
CA ASN A 187 16.11 8.40 23.07
C ASN A 187 17.50 7.78 22.86
N VAL A 188 18.36 8.48 22.11
CA VAL A 188 19.73 8.08 21.84
C VAL A 188 20.71 9.25 22.02
N ALA A 189 21.98 8.92 22.24
CA ALA A 189 23.10 9.86 22.21
C ALA A 189 24.07 9.51 21.06
N PRO A 190 24.65 10.51 20.37
CA PRO A 190 24.43 11.94 20.59
C PRO A 190 23.04 12.39 20.10
N ALA A 191 22.45 13.36 20.79
CA ALA A 191 21.24 14.04 20.33
C ALA A 191 21.66 15.30 19.54
N GLY A 192 21.01 15.57 18.40
CA GLY A 192 21.30 16.75 17.58
C GLY A 192 22.58 16.69 16.75
N SER A 193 23.24 15.53 16.66
CA SER A 193 24.37 15.32 15.77
C SER A 193 24.35 13.93 15.13
N CYS A 194 25.18 13.72 14.12
CA CYS A 194 25.33 12.43 13.48
C CYS A 194 25.82 11.37 14.48
N GLY A 195 25.35 10.13 14.30
CA GLY A 195 25.76 8.98 15.08
C GLY A 195 27.26 8.62 14.95
N PRO A 196 27.68 7.47 15.53
CA PRO A 196 26.84 6.34 15.90
C PRO A 196 25.96 6.63 17.12
N TYR A 197 24.68 6.27 17.02
CA TYR A 197 23.70 6.46 18.07
C TYR A 197 23.74 5.30 19.07
N ARG A 198 23.63 5.62 20.36
CA ARG A 198 23.51 4.63 21.45
C ARG A 198 22.31 4.95 22.33
N PRO A 199 21.55 3.95 22.81
CA PRO A 199 20.44 4.19 23.72
C PRO A 199 20.90 4.96 24.96
N ILE A 200 20.15 5.98 25.35
CA ILE A 200 20.33 6.60 26.66
C ILE A 200 19.56 5.81 27.71
N ASN A 201 20.16 5.64 28.89
CA ASN A 201 19.42 5.13 30.03
C ASN A 201 18.54 6.27 30.58
N LEU A 202 17.26 6.27 30.20
CA LEU A 202 16.30 7.29 30.61
C LEU A 202 16.18 7.40 32.14
N ALA A 203 16.29 6.30 32.89
CA ALA A 203 16.25 6.35 34.35
C ALA A 203 17.46 7.09 34.93
N GLN A 204 18.67 6.79 34.44
CA GLN A 204 19.89 7.50 34.86
C GLN A 204 19.90 8.96 34.39
N ALA A 205 19.38 9.25 33.20
CA ALA A 205 19.27 10.60 32.68
C ALA A 205 18.30 11.45 33.53
N LEU A 206 17.14 10.88 33.92
CA LEU A 206 16.18 11.54 34.80
C LEU A 206 16.72 11.74 36.22
N ASP A 207 17.48 10.79 36.76
CA ASP A 207 18.12 10.93 38.08
C ASP A 207 19.23 11.99 38.07
N SER A 208 19.96 12.12 36.97
CA SER A 208 20.99 13.16 36.79
C SER A 208 20.36 14.57 36.74
N VAL A 209 19.22 14.72 36.05
CA VAL A 209 18.46 15.99 36.00
C VAL A 209 17.89 16.35 37.38
N LYS A 210 17.38 15.37 38.15
CA LYS A 210 16.91 15.62 39.53
C LYS A 210 18.03 16.16 40.42
N HIS A 211 19.22 15.58 40.34
CA HIS A 211 20.37 16.03 41.12
C HIS A 211 20.88 17.44 40.74
N GLU A 212 20.83 17.82 39.46
CA GLU A 212 21.17 19.18 39.03
C GLU A 212 20.13 20.21 39.50
N VAL A 213 18.85 19.87 39.46
CA VAL A 213 17.76 20.74 39.94
C VAL A 213 17.84 20.94 41.46
N GLU A 214 18.10 19.88 42.23
CA GLU A 214 18.30 19.96 43.69
C GLU A 214 19.57 20.73 44.11
N GLY A 215 20.57 20.84 43.22
CA GLY A 215 21.78 21.65 43.43
C GLY A 215 21.58 23.16 43.21
N SER A 216 20.48 23.57 42.58
CA SER A 216 20.15 24.98 42.33
C SER A 216 19.19 25.50 43.41
N GLN A 217 19.75 26.11 44.46
CA GLN A 217 18.97 26.75 45.52
C GLN A 217 18.18 27.95 44.97
N GLY A 218 16.85 27.86 44.98
CA GLY A 218 15.98 29.04 45.16
C GLY A 218 14.68 29.09 44.34
N GLY A 219 13.60 28.56 44.92
CA GLY A 219 12.27 29.17 44.85
C GLY A 219 11.25 28.67 43.82
N VAL A 220 10.20 28.00 44.33
CA VAL A 220 8.81 27.91 43.81
C VAL A 220 8.67 27.20 42.44
N CYS A 221 7.98 26.06 42.27
CA CYS A 221 6.56 25.79 42.53
C CYS A 221 6.31 24.29 42.79
N GLN A 222 5.50 23.98 43.81
CA GLN A 222 5.01 22.65 44.13
C GLN A 222 3.80 22.20 43.26
N ASP A 223 3.50 22.93 42.18
CA ASP A 223 2.35 22.66 41.29
C ASP A 223 2.71 21.86 40.02
N TRP A 224 3.95 21.38 39.89
CA TRP A 224 4.40 20.60 38.71
C TRP A 224 4.31 19.08 38.88
N PHE A 225 3.76 18.59 40.00
CA PHE A 225 3.62 17.15 40.28
C PHE A 225 2.22 16.58 39.95
N GLN A 226 1.66 16.98 38.81
CA GLN A 226 0.71 16.13 38.06
C GLN A 226 1.39 15.67 36.77
N SER A 227 2.33 14.73 36.91
CA SER A 227 3.15 14.24 35.81
C SER A 227 2.58 12.95 35.20
N ASP A 228 1.54 13.08 34.38
CA ASP A 228 1.25 12.11 33.31
C ASP A 228 1.91 12.52 31.97
N ASN A 229 2.63 13.66 31.92
CA ASN A 229 3.20 14.24 30.70
C ASN A 229 4.75 14.35 30.66
N LEU A 230 5.50 13.72 31.59
CA LEU A 230 6.99 13.75 31.57
C LEU A 230 7.62 12.82 30.50
N LEU A 231 6.81 12.20 29.64
CA LEU A 231 7.22 11.31 28.56
C LEU A 231 6.62 11.70 27.20
N GLU A 232 6.18 12.95 27.02
CA GLU A 232 6.09 13.50 25.67
C GLU A 232 7.53 13.55 25.12
N PRO A 233 7.89 12.79 24.07
CA PRO A 233 9.19 12.93 23.47
C PRO A 233 9.32 14.37 23.00
N ILE A 234 10.43 15.05 23.35
CA ILE A 234 10.78 16.42 22.94
C ILE A 234 10.75 16.61 21.39
N ASN A 235 10.58 15.52 20.63
CA ASN A 235 10.38 15.49 19.18
C ASN A 235 8.92 15.63 18.70
N SER A 236 7.90 15.79 19.56
CA SER A 236 6.50 15.86 19.12
C SER A 236 6.16 17.06 18.23
N HIS A 237 7.07 18.03 18.06
CA HIS A 237 6.87 19.20 17.21
C HIS A 237 7.66 19.22 15.89
N LEU A 238 8.50 18.22 15.60
CA LEU A 238 9.19 18.15 14.31
C LEU A 238 8.32 17.35 13.32
N LYS A 239 7.72 18.05 12.34
CA LYS A 239 7.07 17.40 11.19
C LYS A 239 8.16 16.80 10.29
N PHE A 240 8.60 15.58 10.61
CA PHE A 240 9.60 14.86 9.81
C PHE A 240 9.05 14.44 8.45
N ILE A 241 7.73 14.27 8.35
CA ILE A 241 7.04 13.83 7.14
C ILE A 241 6.24 15.00 6.56
N ASP A 242 6.50 15.30 5.29
CA ASP A 242 5.74 16.22 4.46
C ASP A 242 5.56 15.64 3.04
N ARG A 243 4.81 16.37 2.19
CA ARG A 243 4.51 15.97 0.80
C ARG A 243 5.71 15.89 -0.15
N HIS A 244 6.92 16.19 0.30
CA HIS A 244 8.13 16.10 -0.51
C HIS A 244 9.10 15.07 0.08
N ASN A 245 8.68 14.39 1.15
CA ASN A 245 9.52 13.52 1.95
C ASN A 245 8.90 12.14 2.25
N HIS A 246 7.66 11.87 1.84
CA HIS A 246 7.02 10.54 1.99
C HIS A 246 5.89 10.31 0.97
N ASP A 247 6.07 10.80 -0.25
CA ASP A 247 5.03 10.63 -1.25
C ASP A 247 5.10 9.21 -1.83
N THR A 248 3.97 8.51 -1.72
CA THR A 248 3.82 7.14 -2.14
C THR A 248 2.80 7.10 -3.26
N ILE A 249 3.11 6.42 -4.37
CA ILE A 249 2.06 6.07 -5.33
C ILE A 249 1.33 4.83 -4.81
N SER A 250 0.05 4.98 -4.53
CA SER A 250 -0.89 3.89 -4.34
C SER A 250 -1.93 4.00 -5.43
N MET A 251 -2.28 2.88 -6.06
CA MET A 251 -3.15 2.82 -7.23
C MET A 251 -4.18 1.72 -7.06
N ALA A 252 -5.41 2.00 -7.47
CA ALA A 252 -6.46 1.01 -7.63
C ALA A 252 -6.95 1.01 -9.08
N VAL A 253 -7.12 -0.18 -9.64
CA VAL A 253 -7.72 -0.38 -10.96
C VAL A 253 -8.93 -1.29 -10.80
N ILE A 254 -10.04 -0.87 -11.42
CA ILE A 254 -11.22 -1.72 -11.64
C ILE A 254 -11.34 -1.91 -13.14
N ASP A 255 -11.20 -3.15 -13.61
CA ASP A 255 -11.23 -3.43 -15.05
C ASP A 255 -12.67 -3.47 -15.62
N LYS A 256 -12.78 -3.72 -16.93
CA LYS A 256 -14.06 -3.80 -17.66
C LYS A 256 -14.98 -4.90 -17.13
N MET A 257 -14.42 -5.94 -16.49
CA MET A 257 -15.17 -7.05 -15.90
C MET A 257 -15.50 -6.80 -14.43
N GLY A 258 -15.01 -5.69 -13.86
CA GLY A 258 -15.19 -5.35 -12.46
C GLY A 258 -14.19 -6.01 -11.52
N HIS A 259 -13.12 -6.64 -12.04
CA HIS A 259 -12.04 -7.15 -11.21
C HIS A 259 -11.17 -6.00 -10.70
N ILE A 260 -10.77 -6.11 -9.46
CA ILE A 260 -10.06 -5.08 -8.72
C ILE A 260 -8.62 -5.54 -8.49
N ALA A 261 -7.67 -4.65 -8.75
CA ALA A 261 -6.31 -4.81 -8.28
C ALA A 261 -5.84 -3.50 -7.66
N VAL A 262 -4.92 -3.63 -6.71
CA VAL A 262 -4.26 -2.47 -6.12
C VAL A 262 -2.76 -2.68 -6.09
N GLY A 263 -2.02 -1.58 -6.07
CA GLY A 263 -0.58 -1.64 -5.89
C GLY A 263 -0.01 -0.35 -5.33
N THR A 264 1.16 -0.48 -4.74
CA THR A 264 1.89 0.62 -4.12
C THR A 264 3.37 0.52 -4.46
N SER A 265 4.03 1.65 -4.68
CA SER A 265 5.50 1.75 -4.77
C SER A 265 5.99 3.03 -4.09
N THR A 266 7.11 2.93 -3.36
CA THR A 266 7.69 4.05 -2.62
C THR A 266 9.17 3.83 -2.29
N ASN A 267 9.91 4.92 -2.08
CA ASN A 267 11.23 4.90 -1.43
C ASN A 267 11.13 4.94 0.09
N GLY A 268 9.94 5.22 0.63
CA GLY A 268 9.76 5.56 2.04
C GLY A 268 10.34 6.95 2.38
N ALA A 269 10.53 7.20 3.67
CA ALA A 269 10.97 8.51 4.16
C ALA A 269 12.43 8.82 3.81
N THR A 270 12.75 10.06 3.43
CA THR A 270 14.16 10.49 3.25
C THR A 270 14.87 10.52 4.61
N PHE A 271 16.09 10.02 4.64
CA PHE A 271 16.96 9.86 5.80
C PHE A 271 16.43 8.86 6.83
N LYS A 272 15.55 7.95 6.40
CA LYS A 272 15.11 6.82 7.22
C LYS A 272 16.31 6.03 7.75
N ILE A 273 16.11 5.38 8.89
CA ILE A 273 17.10 4.43 9.42
C ILE A 273 17.24 3.27 8.41
N PRO A 274 18.47 2.82 8.08
CA PRO A 274 18.69 1.73 7.14
C PRO A 274 17.89 0.48 7.53
N GLY A 275 17.16 -0.08 6.57
CA GLY A 275 16.25 -1.20 6.80
C GLY A 275 14.84 -0.80 7.29
N ARG A 276 14.54 0.49 7.48
CA ARG A 276 13.16 0.95 7.74
C ARG A 276 12.27 0.63 6.56
N VAL A 277 11.16 -0.02 6.88
CA VAL A 277 10.05 -0.33 5.97
C VAL A 277 8.85 0.50 6.37
N GLY A 278 8.21 1.18 5.41
CA GLY A 278 7.00 1.96 5.63
C GLY A 278 5.71 1.13 5.54
N ASP A 279 4.59 1.81 5.37
CA ASP A 279 3.30 1.18 5.07
C ASP A 279 3.24 0.63 3.64
N GLY A 280 4.05 1.19 2.74
CA GLY A 280 4.11 0.86 1.31
C GLY A 280 3.95 -0.63 0.94
N PRO A 281 4.70 -1.56 1.53
CA PRO A 281 4.65 -2.97 1.22
C PRO A 281 3.68 -3.77 2.12
N ILE A 282 2.89 -3.09 2.97
CA ILE A 282 2.02 -3.71 3.98
C ILE A 282 0.57 -3.73 3.50
N PRO A 283 0.00 -4.90 3.17
CA PRO A 283 -1.38 -5.03 2.73
C PRO A 283 -2.34 -4.50 3.79
N GLY A 284 -3.34 -3.74 3.37
CA GLY A 284 -4.29 -3.13 4.29
C GLY A 284 -3.82 -1.81 4.87
N SER A 285 -2.51 -1.52 4.84
CA SER A 285 -2.01 -0.20 5.20
C SER A 285 -1.98 0.73 3.99
N SER A 286 -1.07 0.49 3.07
CA SER A 286 -0.87 1.36 1.90
C SER A 286 -1.98 1.19 0.87
N SER A 287 -2.35 -0.05 0.56
CA SER A 287 -3.41 -0.37 -0.37
C SER A 287 -4.15 -1.63 0.03
N TYR A 288 -5.43 -1.72 -0.34
CA TYR A 288 -6.24 -2.93 -0.20
C TYR A 288 -7.36 -2.94 -1.24
N GLY A 289 -7.61 -4.09 -1.86
CA GLY A 289 -8.64 -4.25 -2.89
C GLY A 289 -9.38 -5.58 -2.72
N ASP A 290 -10.68 -5.56 -2.95
CA ASP A 290 -11.54 -6.73 -2.82
C ASP A 290 -12.67 -6.64 -3.86
N ASP A 291 -12.74 -7.64 -4.74
CA ASP A 291 -13.71 -7.72 -5.84
C ASP A 291 -15.16 -7.66 -5.37
N GLU A 292 -15.46 -7.94 -4.11
CA GLU A 292 -16.81 -7.89 -3.57
C GLU A 292 -17.20 -6.49 -3.07
N VAL A 293 -16.23 -5.60 -2.85
CA VAL A 293 -16.45 -4.34 -2.11
C VAL A 293 -15.93 -3.11 -2.83
N GLY A 294 -14.64 -3.10 -3.17
CA GLY A 294 -13.94 -1.89 -3.59
C GLY A 294 -12.46 -1.91 -3.26
N ALA A 295 -11.82 -0.75 -3.33
CA ALA A 295 -10.41 -0.55 -3.08
C ALA A 295 -10.11 0.74 -2.32
N CYS A 296 -8.93 0.77 -1.71
CA CYS A 296 -8.34 1.94 -1.10
C CYS A 296 -6.84 2.00 -1.42
N GLY A 297 -6.32 3.22 -1.55
CA GLY A 297 -4.90 3.52 -1.57
C GLY A 297 -4.58 4.71 -0.65
N ALA A 298 -3.40 4.69 -0.06
CA ALA A 298 -2.95 5.61 0.99
C ALA A 298 -1.58 6.24 0.69
N SER A 299 -1.33 7.38 1.32
CA SER A 299 -0.02 8.05 1.40
C SER A 299 0.03 8.83 2.72
N GLY A 300 1.21 9.00 3.33
CA GLY A 300 1.32 9.69 4.62
C GLY A 300 2.49 9.22 5.47
N ASP A 301 2.44 9.48 6.78
CA ASP A 301 3.37 8.91 7.74
C ASP A 301 3.18 7.39 7.86
N GLY A 302 3.89 6.65 7.01
CA GLY A 302 3.84 5.20 6.96
C GLY A 302 4.04 4.47 8.29
N ASP A 303 4.81 5.03 9.23
CA ASP A 303 5.03 4.43 10.55
C ASP A 303 3.80 4.57 11.46
N ILE A 304 2.99 5.60 11.26
CA ILE A 304 1.70 5.78 11.93
C ILE A 304 0.60 5.02 11.17
N MET A 305 0.53 5.16 9.83
CA MET A 305 -0.49 4.54 8.99
C MET A 305 -0.54 3.02 9.19
N MET A 306 0.61 2.33 9.22
CA MET A 306 0.67 0.87 9.39
C MET A 306 0.13 0.37 10.73
N ARG A 307 0.04 1.24 11.76
CA ARG A 307 -0.52 0.86 13.06
C ARG A 307 -2.03 0.71 13.04
N PHE A 308 -2.69 1.27 12.02
CA PHE A 308 -4.16 1.33 11.92
C PHE A 308 -4.72 0.59 10.71
N LEU A 309 -3.88 0.21 9.74
CA LEU A 309 -4.29 -0.44 8.49
C LEU A 309 -5.48 0.29 7.83
N PRO A 310 -5.33 1.59 7.49
CA PRO A 310 -6.44 2.43 7.08
C PRO A 310 -7.15 1.90 5.84
N CYS A 311 -6.44 1.33 4.87
CA CYS A 311 -7.09 0.82 3.67
C CYS A 311 -7.89 -0.46 3.88
N TYR A 312 -7.44 -1.36 4.77
CA TYR A 312 -8.27 -2.48 5.20
C TYR A 312 -9.51 -1.97 5.93
N GLN A 313 -9.37 -0.99 6.83
CA GLN A 313 -10.50 -0.41 7.54
C GLN A 313 -11.50 0.26 6.58
N VAL A 314 -11.03 1.00 5.57
CA VAL A 314 -11.87 1.66 4.56
C VAL A 314 -12.68 0.62 3.80
N VAL A 315 -12.03 -0.43 3.26
CA VAL A 315 -12.72 -1.50 2.53
C VAL A 315 -13.71 -2.23 3.43
N GLU A 316 -13.35 -2.59 4.66
CA GLU A 316 -14.27 -3.23 5.60
C GLU A 316 -15.44 -2.33 6.03
N SER A 317 -15.23 -1.02 6.10
CA SER A 317 -16.31 -0.08 6.38
C SER A 317 -17.29 0.02 5.20
N MET A 318 -16.77 0.02 3.97
CA MET A 318 -17.61 -0.08 2.76
C MET A 318 -18.35 -1.41 2.69
N ARG A 319 -17.71 -2.53 3.08
CA ARG A 319 -18.36 -3.85 3.19
C ARG A 319 -19.56 -3.82 4.13
N ARG A 320 -19.50 -3.00 5.18
CA ARG A 320 -20.59 -2.78 6.15
C ARG A 320 -21.62 -1.74 5.70
N GLY A 321 -21.53 -1.24 4.48
CA GLY A 321 -22.50 -0.33 3.86
C GLY A 321 -22.18 1.15 4.01
N MET A 322 -20.98 1.53 4.47
CA MET A 322 -20.56 2.94 4.39
C MET A 322 -20.26 3.35 2.95
N GLU A 323 -20.59 4.59 2.59
CA GLU A 323 -20.14 5.16 1.33
C GLU A 323 -18.64 5.52 1.39
N PRO A 324 -17.93 5.55 0.24
CA PRO A 324 -16.47 5.77 0.21
C PRO A 324 -15.98 6.99 0.99
N GLN A 325 -16.72 8.11 0.92
CA GLN A 325 -16.36 9.34 1.63
C GLN A 325 -16.39 9.19 3.15
N ASP A 326 -17.41 8.50 3.67
CA ASP A 326 -17.59 8.29 5.10
C ASP A 326 -16.60 7.23 5.62
N ALA A 327 -16.36 6.17 4.85
CA ALA A 327 -15.35 5.16 5.16
C ALA A 327 -13.94 5.76 5.24
N ALA A 328 -13.56 6.58 4.25
CA ALA A 328 -12.28 7.29 4.22
C ALA A 328 -12.13 8.24 5.42
N ARG A 329 -13.16 9.04 5.71
CA ARG A 329 -13.15 10.00 6.82
C ARG A 329 -13.06 9.29 8.17
N ASP A 330 -13.81 8.20 8.37
CA ASP A 330 -13.73 7.41 9.61
C ASP A 330 -12.31 6.89 9.83
N ALA A 331 -11.70 6.26 8.82
CA ALA A 331 -10.33 5.73 8.92
C ALA A 331 -9.31 6.81 9.33
N ILE A 332 -9.29 7.95 8.63
CA ILE A 332 -8.38 9.07 8.94
C ILE A 332 -8.66 9.65 10.34
N SER A 333 -9.93 9.84 10.70
CA SER A 333 -10.32 10.39 12.01
C SER A 333 -9.90 9.48 13.17
N ARG A 334 -9.90 8.15 12.98
CA ARG A 334 -9.41 7.22 14.02
C ARG A 334 -7.94 7.39 14.31
N ILE A 335 -7.13 7.59 13.27
CA ILE A 335 -5.70 7.86 13.42
C ILE A 335 -5.50 9.21 14.11
N ALA A 336 -6.19 10.26 13.65
CA ALA A 336 -6.10 11.62 14.19
C ALA A 336 -6.41 11.67 15.70
N ARG A 337 -7.40 10.90 16.16
CA ARG A 337 -7.75 10.83 17.59
C ARG A 337 -6.61 10.29 18.46
N LYS A 338 -5.72 9.47 17.91
CA LYS A 338 -4.60 8.88 18.64
C LYS A 338 -3.28 9.62 18.40
N TYR A 339 -3.12 10.18 17.21
CA TYR A 339 -1.94 10.93 16.78
C TYR A 339 -2.39 12.25 16.13
N PRO A 340 -2.72 13.30 16.91
CA PRO A 340 -3.32 14.53 16.39
C PRO A 340 -2.43 15.34 15.43
N ASP A 341 -1.12 15.06 15.40
CA ASP A 341 -0.17 15.75 14.53
C ASP A 341 0.25 14.92 13.31
N PHE A 342 -0.30 13.71 13.13
CA PHE A 342 0.07 12.87 12.01
C PHE A 342 -0.35 13.49 10.68
N VAL A 343 0.36 13.13 9.62
CA VAL A 343 0.01 13.51 8.25
C VAL A 343 -0.36 12.24 7.49
N GLY A 344 -1.47 12.25 6.78
CA GLY A 344 -1.88 11.10 5.99
C GLY A 344 -3.14 11.33 5.19
N ALA A 345 -3.33 10.49 4.18
CA ALA A 345 -4.47 10.53 3.30
C ALA A 345 -4.80 9.15 2.74
N VAL A 346 -6.05 8.98 2.37
CA VAL A 346 -6.54 7.84 1.61
C VAL A 346 -7.49 8.30 0.51
N PHE A 347 -7.49 7.58 -0.61
CA PHE A 347 -8.66 7.52 -1.49
C PHE A 347 -9.39 6.20 -1.27
N ALA A 348 -10.70 6.21 -1.55
CA ALA A 348 -11.56 5.04 -1.51
C ALA A 348 -12.37 4.98 -2.81
N VAL A 349 -12.57 3.78 -3.35
CA VAL A 349 -13.45 3.53 -4.49
C VAL A 349 -14.27 2.27 -4.24
N ASN A 350 -15.58 2.29 -4.49
CA ASN A 350 -16.43 1.11 -4.39
C ASN A 350 -16.74 0.49 -5.77
N ARG A 351 -17.37 -0.69 -5.78
CA ARG A 351 -17.79 -1.39 -7.01
C ARG A 351 -18.83 -0.68 -7.86
N LYS A 352 -19.40 0.43 -7.40
CA LYS A 352 -20.30 1.26 -8.22
C LYS A 352 -19.52 2.36 -8.96
N GLY A 353 -18.20 2.44 -8.78
CA GLY A 353 -17.36 3.51 -9.29
C GLY A 353 -17.47 4.81 -8.49
N VAL A 354 -18.15 4.81 -7.34
CA VAL A 354 -18.15 5.96 -6.43
C VAL A 354 -16.79 6.01 -5.77
N HIS A 355 -16.16 7.19 -5.78
CA HIS A 355 -14.85 7.40 -5.20
C HIS A 355 -14.82 8.68 -4.38
N ALA A 356 -13.94 8.73 -3.39
CA ALA A 356 -13.75 9.86 -2.50
C ALA A 356 -12.37 9.81 -1.87
N GLY A 357 -11.98 10.88 -1.17
CA GLY A 357 -10.79 10.87 -0.35
C GLY A 357 -10.99 11.54 1.00
N ALA A 358 -10.07 11.26 1.92
CA ALA A 358 -9.95 11.95 3.20
C ALA A 358 -8.47 12.14 3.51
N CYS A 359 -8.14 13.22 4.18
CA CYS A 359 -6.77 13.50 4.60
C CYS A 359 -6.73 14.22 5.94
N HIS A 360 -5.55 14.27 6.54
CA HIS A 360 -5.27 14.99 7.76
C HIS A 360 -3.84 15.54 7.71
N GLY A 361 -3.63 16.73 8.29
CA GLY A 361 -2.31 17.38 8.35
C GLY A 361 -1.83 18.04 7.05
N TRP A 362 -2.48 17.79 5.90
CA TRP A 362 -2.18 18.40 4.60
C TRP A 362 -3.40 18.47 3.66
N THR A 363 -3.29 19.22 2.56
CA THR A 363 -4.18 19.08 1.41
C THR A 363 -3.72 17.92 0.55
N PHE A 364 -4.60 16.97 0.31
CA PHE A 364 -4.33 15.80 -0.51
C PHE A 364 -4.93 15.97 -1.91
N GLN A 365 -4.30 15.35 -2.89
CA GLN A 365 -4.86 15.23 -4.23
C GLN A 365 -4.81 13.78 -4.66
N TYR A 366 -5.80 13.32 -5.42
CA TYR A 366 -5.77 12.03 -6.09
C TYR A 366 -6.18 12.19 -7.54
N SER A 367 -5.64 11.33 -8.41
CA SER A 367 -5.93 11.31 -9.83
C SER A 367 -6.93 10.20 -10.13
N VAL A 368 -7.88 10.45 -11.01
CA VAL A 368 -8.91 9.48 -11.41
C VAL A 368 -9.16 9.55 -12.92
N MET A 369 -9.39 8.38 -13.52
CA MET A 369 -9.87 8.26 -14.89
C MET A 369 -10.87 7.11 -14.97
N ASN A 370 -11.98 7.33 -15.67
CA ASN A 370 -13.02 6.32 -15.88
C ASN A 370 -13.56 6.41 -17.32
N SER A 371 -14.43 5.48 -17.74
CA SER A 371 -14.84 5.38 -19.14
C SER A 371 -15.68 6.55 -19.66
N SER A 372 -16.20 7.40 -18.77
CA SER A 372 -16.93 8.62 -19.13
C SER A 372 -16.03 9.85 -19.28
N MET A 373 -14.75 9.77 -18.89
CA MET A 373 -13.81 10.88 -18.88
C MET A 373 -12.97 10.92 -20.17
N HIS A 374 -12.63 12.13 -20.63
CA HIS A 374 -11.74 12.32 -21.78
C HIS A 374 -10.25 12.16 -21.43
N ASP A 375 -9.86 12.54 -20.23
CA ASP A 375 -8.49 12.45 -19.71
C ASP A 375 -8.53 12.37 -18.17
N VAL A 376 -7.37 12.20 -17.55
CA VAL A 376 -7.20 12.13 -16.09
C VAL A 376 -7.66 13.43 -15.42
N GLU A 377 -8.57 13.30 -14.46
CA GLU A 377 -8.98 14.37 -13.56
C GLU A 377 -8.22 14.29 -12.23
N VAL A 378 -7.95 15.46 -11.63
CA VAL A 378 -7.30 15.57 -10.32
C VAL A 378 -8.30 16.14 -9.33
N ILE A 379 -8.59 15.38 -8.29
CA ILE A 379 -9.50 15.78 -7.22
C ILE A 379 -8.70 16.28 -6.04
N THR A 380 -9.10 17.42 -5.46
CA THR A 380 -8.47 18.00 -4.28
C THR A 380 -9.32 17.74 -3.05
N VAL A 381 -8.68 17.24 -1.99
CA VAL A 381 -9.28 16.92 -0.70
C VAL A 381 -8.63 17.79 0.37
N TYR A 382 -9.46 18.47 1.16
CA TYR A 382 -9.04 19.33 2.25
C TYR A 382 -9.10 18.56 3.58
N PRO A 383 -8.16 18.85 4.53
CA PRO A 383 -8.06 18.15 5.80
C PRO A 383 -9.20 18.42 6.77
#